data_AF-A0A957ZW31-F1
#
_entry.id   AF-A0A957ZW31-F1
#
_cell.length_a   1.000
_cell.length_b   1.000
_cell.length_c   1.000
_cell.angle_alpha   90.00
_cell.angle_beta   90.00
_cell.angle_gamma   90.00
#
_symmetry.space_group_name_H-M   'P 1'
#
loop_
_entity.id
_entity.type
_entity.pdbx_description
1 polymer ?
#
loop_
_entity_poly.entity_id
_entity_poly.type
_entity_poly.pdbx_seq_one_letter_code
_entity_poly.pdbx_strand_id
1 'polypeptide(L)'
;RLYTVMARIEYARGDADAAHTLLDEADRVFIQSPAPNVRPVAAWKARYRLCEGNLAQAQRWAQARGIAVDDDLHYLTEFEHVTLARLLLAQGRTDTHRLDEAVALLDRLLTAAEAGGRTGSVIEISALQALAHQAAGDTSAALSSLARALTPAAAEGYVHLFVAEGTPMAALLRAAVDAQIAPDYAAHLLTFMDEAAPVPPVTAPAAQDLVEPLSDREL
;
A
#
# COMPACT_ATOMS: atom_id res chain seq x y z
N ARG A 1 12.84 10.89 3.16
CA ARG A 1 11.38 11.23 3.23
C ARG A 1 10.83 11.72 1.90
N LEU A 2 11.48 12.65 1.18
CA LEU A 2 11.00 13.11 -0.13
C LEU A 2 10.95 11.98 -1.18
N TYR A 3 12.04 11.22 -1.32
CA TYR A 3 12.12 10.10 -2.28
C TYR A 3 11.05 9.01 -2.07
N THR A 4 10.73 8.64 -0.83
CA THR A 4 9.68 7.65 -0.54
C THR A 4 8.28 8.15 -0.90
N VAL A 5 8.04 9.47 -0.78
CA VAL A 5 6.76 10.09 -1.19
C VAL A 5 6.68 10.17 -2.71
N MET A 6 7.77 10.56 -3.38
CA MET A 6 7.84 10.59 -4.85
C MET A 6 7.71 9.18 -5.45
N ALA A 7 8.38 8.18 -4.88
CA ALA A 7 8.23 6.79 -5.32
C ALA A 7 6.78 6.33 -5.25
N ARG A 8 6.02 6.77 -4.23
CA ARG A 8 4.59 6.48 -4.12
C ARG A 8 3.77 7.16 -5.22
N ILE A 9 4.14 8.39 -5.60
CA ILE A 9 3.46 9.13 -6.67
C ILE A 9 3.72 8.46 -8.02
N GLU A 10 4.97 8.10 -8.33
CA GLU A 10 5.28 7.43 -9.59
C GLU A 10 4.66 6.03 -9.67
N TYR A 11 4.65 5.29 -8.55
CA TYR A 11 3.93 4.01 -8.48
C TYR A 11 2.44 4.19 -8.76
N ALA A 12 1.80 5.22 -8.21
CA ALA A 12 0.39 5.53 -8.46
C ALA A 12 0.11 5.96 -9.91
N ARG A 13 1.12 6.44 -10.64
CA ARG A 13 1.04 6.76 -12.08
C ARG A 13 1.31 5.57 -12.99
N GLY A 14 1.61 4.40 -12.42
CA GLY A 14 1.95 3.19 -13.16
C GLY A 14 3.43 3.09 -13.56
N ASP A 15 4.28 4.03 -13.15
CA ASP A 15 5.73 3.99 -13.41
C ASP A 15 6.45 3.29 -12.24
N ALA A 16 6.37 1.96 -12.25
CA ALA A 16 6.99 1.11 -11.25
C ALA A 16 8.53 1.24 -11.26
N ASP A 17 9.14 1.39 -12.45
CA ASP A 17 10.59 1.49 -12.59
C ASP A 17 11.14 2.79 -11.98
N ALA A 18 10.45 3.92 -12.22
CA ALA A 18 10.78 5.18 -11.56
C ALA A 18 10.59 5.10 -10.04
N ALA A 19 9.54 4.41 -9.57
CA ALA A 19 9.32 4.20 -8.15
C ALA A 19 10.46 3.41 -7.49
N HIS A 20 10.94 2.34 -8.12
CA HIS A 20 12.10 1.57 -7.61
C HIS A 20 13.38 2.38 -7.62
N THR A 21 13.64 3.12 -8.69
CA THR A 21 14.81 4.01 -8.79
C THR A 21 14.81 5.03 -7.64
N LEU A 22 13.66 5.65 -7.36
CA LEU A 22 13.52 6.59 -6.26
C LEU A 22 13.70 5.93 -4.88
N LEU A 23 13.28 4.67 -4.70
CA LEU A 23 13.53 3.92 -3.47
C LEU A 23 14.99 3.52 -3.31
N ASP A 24 15.69 3.17 -4.39
CA ASP A 24 17.13 2.90 -4.36
C ASP A 24 17.92 4.16 -4.00
N GLU A 25 17.52 5.30 -4.55
CA GLU A 25 18.07 6.60 -4.17
C GLU A 25 17.76 6.95 -2.71
N ALA A 26 16.55 6.68 -2.23
CA ALA A 26 16.18 6.89 -0.82
C ALA A 26 17.06 6.09 0.13
N ASP A 27 17.45 4.88 -0.25
CA ASP A 27 18.34 3.99 0.50
C ASP A 27 19.77 4.52 0.50
N ARG A 28 20.27 4.93 -0.67
CA ARG A 28 21.62 5.46 -0.84
C ARG A 28 21.85 6.74 -0.05
N VAL A 29 20.87 7.64 -0.07
CA VAL A 29 20.95 8.93 0.65
C VAL A 29 20.46 8.82 2.10
N PHE A 30 20.12 7.62 2.57
CA PHE A 30 19.69 7.42 3.95
C PHE A 30 20.84 7.71 4.91
N ILE A 31 20.77 8.84 5.59
CA ILE A 31 21.68 9.19 6.67
C ILE A 31 21.05 8.67 7.97
N GLN A 32 21.77 7.82 8.69
CA GLN A 32 21.38 7.40 10.03
C GLN A 32 21.16 8.65 10.89
N SER A 33 19.93 8.81 11.36
CA SER A 33 19.49 9.92 12.20
C SER A 33 19.16 9.38 13.59
N PRO A 34 19.31 10.19 14.66
CA PRO A 34 18.82 9.85 16.00
C PRO A 34 17.30 9.61 16.03
N ALA A 35 16.56 10.10 15.02
CA ALA A 35 15.13 9.86 14.91
C ALA A 35 14.85 8.40 14.50
N PRO A 36 13.93 7.69 15.18
CA PRO A 36 13.57 6.32 14.82
C PRO A 36 13.03 6.21 13.38
N ASN A 37 13.53 5.22 12.65
CA ASN A 37 13.07 4.93 11.29
C ASN A 37 11.81 4.05 11.30
N VAL A 38 10.65 4.68 11.48
CA VAL A 38 9.35 4.01 11.61
C VAL A 38 8.78 3.46 10.29
N ARG A 39 9.37 3.82 9.15
CA ARG A 39 8.95 3.39 7.81
C ARG A 39 10.18 3.15 6.92
N PRO A 40 10.93 2.07 7.18
CA PRO A 40 12.17 1.81 6.47
C PRO A 40 11.94 1.64 4.96
N VAL A 41 12.88 2.13 4.15
CA VAL A 41 12.83 2.03 2.68
C VAL A 41 12.68 0.58 2.23
N ALA A 42 13.36 -0.36 2.90
CA ALA A 42 13.25 -1.78 2.63
C ALA A 42 11.80 -2.31 2.73
N ALA A 43 11.02 -1.84 3.72
CA ALA A 43 9.62 -2.23 3.85
C ALA A 43 8.74 -1.62 2.74
N TRP A 44 9.04 -0.39 2.30
CA TRP A 44 8.38 0.18 1.12
C TRP A 44 8.67 -0.62 -0.15
N LYS A 45 9.93 -0.99 -0.37
CA LYS A 45 10.34 -1.86 -1.48
C LYS A 45 9.55 -3.17 -1.44
N ALA A 46 9.44 -3.80 -0.27
CA ALA A 46 8.66 -5.03 -0.10
C ALA A 46 7.17 -4.86 -0.46
N ARG A 47 6.53 -3.75 -0.04
CA ARG A 47 5.14 -3.45 -0.43
C ARG A 47 4.96 -3.33 -1.95
N TYR A 48 5.84 -2.60 -2.64
CA TYR A 48 5.73 -2.48 -4.10
C TYR A 48 5.99 -3.81 -4.80
N ARG A 49 6.95 -4.61 -4.32
CA ARG A 49 7.15 -5.97 -4.82
C ARG A 49 5.90 -6.84 -4.64
N LEU A 50 5.14 -6.70 -3.55
CA LEU A 50 3.86 -7.39 -3.37
C LEU A 50 2.80 -6.93 -4.38
N CYS A 51 2.69 -5.63 -4.61
CA CYS A 51 1.76 -5.09 -5.61
C CYS A 51 2.10 -5.58 -7.04
N GLU A 52 3.38 -5.82 -7.33
CA GLU A 52 3.87 -6.43 -8.58
C GLU A 52 3.70 -7.96 -8.64
N GLY A 53 3.17 -8.59 -7.59
CA GLY A 53 3.04 -10.04 -7.49
C GLY A 53 4.36 -10.78 -7.22
N ASN A 54 5.43 -10.08 -6.85
CA ASN A 54 6.73 -10.67 -6.52
C ASN A 54 6.82 -11.08 -5.04
N LEU A 55 6.08 -12.13 -4.68
CA LEU A 55 6.04 -12.67 -3.33
C LEU A 55 7.42 -13.13 -2.84
N ALA A 56 8.26 -13.67 -3.73
CA ALA A 56 9.58 -14.18 -3.37
C ALA A 56 10.51 -13.07 -2.83
N GLN A 57 10.51 -11.88 -3.44
CA GLN A 57 11.30 -10.75 -2.95
C GLN A 57 10.79 -10.22 -1.61
N ALA A 58 9.47 -10.11 -1.44
CA ALA A 58 8.88 -9.70 -0.18
C ALA A 58 9.17 -10.71 0.95
N GLN A 59 9.15 -12.01 0.65
CA GLN A 59 9.52 -13.05 1.61
C GLN A 59 10.99 -12.97 2.02
N ARG A 60 11.91 -12.76 1.06
CA ARG A 60 13.33 -12.56 1.37
C ARG A 60 13.55 -11.34 2.27
N TRP A 61 12.81 -10.26 2.05
CA TRP A 61 12.85 -9.09 2.93
C TRP A 61 12.45 -9.44 4.37
N ALA A 62 11.31 -10.11 4.56
CA ALA A 62 10.84 -10.50 5.89
C ALA A 62 11.85 -11.40 6.62
N GLN A 63 12.43 -12.38 5.91
CA GLN A 63 13.47 -13.26 6.44
C GLN A 63 14.76 -12.52 6.81
N ALA A 64 15.24 -11.64 5.92
CA ALA A 64 16.46 -10.86 6.18
C ALA A 64 16.30 -9.90 7.36
N ARG A 65 15.09 -9.39 7.56
CA ARG A 65 14.77 -8.51 8.68
C ARG A 65 14.49 -9.25 9.99
N GLY A 66 14.19 -10.55 9.90
CA GLY A 66 13.89 -11.42 11.04
C GLY A 66 12.54 -11.10 11.68
N ILE A 67 11.56 -10.61 10.90
CA ILE A 67 10.23 -10.25 11.42
C ILE A 67 9.36 -11.50 11.44
N ALA A 68 8.72 -11.76 12.58
CA ALA A 68 7.84 -12.90 12.79
C ALA A 68 6.42 -12.46 13.17
N VAL A 69 5.48 -13.40 13.07
CA VAL A 69 4.06 -13.16 13.36
C VAL A 69 3.76 -13.05 14.85
N ASP A 70 4.63 -13.59 15.69
CA ASP A 70 4.53 -13.67 17.14
C ASP A 70 5.36 -12.60 17.86
N ASP A 71 6.12 -11.79 17.12
CA ASP A 71 6.89 -10.66 17.65
C ASP A 71 6.04 -9.71 18.49
N ASP A 72 6.68 -9.09 19.48
CA ASP A 72 6.08 -8.01 20.26
C ASP A 72 5.82 -6.78 19.37
N LEU A 73 4.58 -6.32 19.38
CA LEU A 73 4.17 -5.21 18.53
C LEU A 73 4.54 -3.88 19.16
N HIS A 74 5.32 -3.08 18.42
CA HIS A 74 5.72 -1.74 18.81
C HIS A 74 5.41 -0.77 17.68
N TYR A 75 5.04 0.48 18.04
CA TYR A 75 4.78 1.53 17.06
C TYR A 75 5.92 1.71 16.06
N LEU A 76 7.17 1.52 16.50
CA LEU A 76 8.35 1.69 15.65
C LEU A 76 8.48 0.64 14.54
N THR A 77 7.94 -0.56 14.75
CA THR A 77 7.99 -1.69 13.81
C THR A 77 6.63 -2.01 13.18
N GLU A 78 5.58 -1.25 13.53
CA GLU A 78 4.21 -1.46 13.05
C GLU A 78 4.15 -1.49 11.51
N PHE A 79 4.86 -0.57 10.85
CA PHE A 79 4.87 -0.54 9.38
C PHE A 79 5.43 -1.83 8.76
N GLU A 80 6.45 -2.41 9.40
CA GLU A 80 7.06 -3.67 8.98
C GLU A 80 6.09 -4.84 9.20
N HIS A 81 5.44 -4.92 10.37
CA HIS A 81 4.45 -5.96 10.67
C HIS A 81 3.20 -5.89 9.79
N VAL A 82 2.71 -4.68 9.48
CA VAL A 82 1.63 -4.50 8.49
C VAL A 82 2.07 -4.95 7.10
N THR A 83 3.36 -4.79 6.75
CA THR A 83 3.92 -5.30 5.49
C THR A 83 4.02 -6.83 5.50
N LEU A 84 4.39 -7.43 6.63
CA LEU A 84 4.35 -8.88 6.83
C LEU A 84 2.92 -9.42 6.68
N ALA A 85 1.92 -8.76 7.27
CA ALA A 85 0.52 -9.15 7.11
C ALA A 85 0.08 -9.16 5.64
N ARG A 86 0.48 -8.16 4.84
CA ARG A 86 0.23 -8.17 3.38
C ARG A 86 0.88 -9.35 2.66
N LEU A 87 2.13 -9.68 3.00
CA LEU A 87 2.81 -10.83 2.45
C LEU A 87 2.04 -12.12 2.78
N LEU A 88 1.61 -12.28 4.04
CA LEU A 88 0.85 -13.44 4.48
C LEU A 88 -0.50 -13.54 3.77
N LEU A 89 -1.22 -12.43 3.58
CA LEU A 89 -2.46 -12.41 2.77
C LEU A 89 -2.23 -12.82 1.32
N ALA A 90 -1.13 -12.36 0.71
CA ALA A 90 -0.79 -12.74 -0.65
C ALA A 90 -0.48 -14.25 -0.76
N GLN A 91 0.23 -14.81 0.23
CA GLN A 91 0.51 -16.25 0.33
C GLN A 91 -0.76 -17.06 0.68
N GLY A 92 -1.67 -16.47 1.44
CA GLY A 92 -2.95 -17.03 1.88
C GLY A 92 -3.88 -17.46 0.75
N ARG A 93 -3.65 -16.95 -0.47
CA ARG A 93 -4.36 -17.37 -1.69
C ARG A 93 -4.14 -18.84 -2.04
N THR A 94 -3.02 -19.41 -1.61
CA THR A 94 -2.65 -20.81 -1.89
C THR A 94 -2.45 -21.64 -0.63
N ASP A 95 -2.30 -21.00 0.52
CA ASP A 95 -2.00 -21.66 1.80
C ASP A 95 -2.86 -21.07 2.92
N THR A 96 -3.90 -21.80 3.34
CA THR A 96 -4.83 -21.35 4.38
C THR A 96 -4.13 -21.04 5.71
N HIS A 97 -3.04 -21.73 6.04
CA HIS A 97 -2.30 -21.44 7.28
C HIS A 97 -1.73 -20.02 7.27
N ARG A 98 -1.29 -19.54 6.10
CA ARG A 98 -0.80 -18.16 5.94
C ARG A 98 -1.91 -17.13 6.11
N LEU A 99 -3.13 -17.49 5.70
CA LEU A 99 -4.28 -16.64 5.91
C LEU A 99 -4.61 -16.53 7.41
N ASP A 100 -4.58 -17.65 8.14
CA ASP A 100 -4.81 -17.67 9.60
C ASP A 100 -3.75 -16.85 10.34
N GLU A 101 -2.47 -16.98 9.96
CA GLU A 101 -1.37 -16.16 10.48
C GLU A 101 -1.61 -14.65 10.21
N ALA A 102 -2.09 -14.30 9.02
CA ALA A 102 -2.40 -12.91 8.67
C ALA A 102 -3.52 -12.34 9.55
N VAL A 103 -4.61 -13.10 9.73
CA VAL A 103 -5.75 -12.68 10.57
C VAL A 103 -5.28 -12.44 12.00
N ALA A 104 -4.57 -13.40 12.60
CA ALA A 104 -4.08 -13.29 13.96
C ALA A 104 -3.14 -12.09 14.16
N LEU A 105 -2.24 -11.83 13.21
CA LEU A 105 -1.34 -10.68 13.26
C LEU A 105 -2.11 -9.36 13.12
N LEU A 106 -3.08 -9.29 12.21
CA LEU A 106 -3.89 -8.09 11.99
C LEU A 106 -4.75 -7.74 13.21
N ASP A 107 -5.31 -8.71 13.92
CA ASP A 107 -6.09 -8.48 15.14
C ASP A 107 -5.23 -7.87 16.26
N ARG A 108 -4.01 -8.40 16.44
CA ARG A 108 -3.04 -7.87 17.40
C ARG A 108 -2.61 -6.45 17.02
N LEU A 109 -2.34 -6.20 15.73
CA LEU A 109 -1.96 -4.88 15.21
C LEU A 109 -3.08 -3.86 15.39
N LEU A 110 -4.32 -4.24 15.10
CA LEU A 110 -5.48 -3.37 15.26
C LEU A 110 -5.65 -2.94 16.71
N THR A 111 -5.59 -3.91 17.63
CA THR A 111 -5.69 -3.64 19.08
C THR A 111 -4.62 -2.64 19.53
N ALA A 112 -3.38 -2.83 19.09
CA ALA A 112 -2.28 -1.94 19.41
C ALA A 112 -2.43 -0.54 18.78
N ALA A 113 -2.94 -0.46 17.55
CA ALA A 113 -3.17 0.81 16.83
C ALA A 113 -4.30 1.63 17.48
N GLU A 114 -5.37 0.97 17.90
CA GLU A 114 -6.50 1.59 18.61
C GLU A 114 -6.10 2.11 19.99
N ALA A 115 -5.40 1.30 20.78
CA ALA A 115 -4.90 1.70 22.09
C ALA A 115 -3.97 2.93 22.01
N GLY A 116 -3.28 3.11 20.88
CA GLY A 116 -2.42 4.26 20.63
C GLY A 116 -3.02 5.37 19.78
N GLY A 117 -4.33 5.33 19.46
CA GLY A 117 -5.02 6.38 18.71
C GLY A 117 -4.49 6.62 17.29
N ARG A 118 -3.93 5.60 16.64
CA ARG A 118 -3.26 5.72 15.32
C ARG A 118 -4.25 5.51 14.18
N THR A 119 -5.13 6.48 13.93
CA THR A 119 -6.24 6.36 12.96
C THR A 119 -5.81 5.87 11.58
N GLY A 120 -4.72 6.40 11.01
CA GLY A 120 -4.24 5.94 9.70
C GLY A 120 -3.86 4.45 9.68
N SER A 121 -3.26 3.94 10.76
CA SER A 121 -2.95 2.52 10.90
C SER A 121 -4.21 1.69 11.10
N VAL A 122 -5.18 2.18 11.88
CA VAL A 122 -6.49 1.52 12.06
C VAL A 122 -7.21 1.36 10.73
N ILE A 123 -7.22 2.39 9.87
CA ILE A 123 -7.80 2.33 8.53
C ILE A 123 -7.10 1.26 7.69
N GLU A 124 -5.77 1.31 7.62
CA GLU A 124 -4.96 0.38 6.83
C GLU A 124 -5.17 -1.08 7.29
N ILE A 125 -5.10 -1.33 8.60
CA ILE A 125 -5.26 -2.67 9.18
C ILE A 125 -6.69 -3.18 8.98
N SER A 126 -7.71 -2.35 9.16
CA SER A 126 -9.11 -2.74 8.96
C SER A 126 -9.40 -3.10 7.49
N ALA A 127 -8.78 -2.37 6.54
CA ALA A 127 -8.86 -2.71 5.13
C ALA A 127 -8.22 -4.07 4.82
N LEU A 128 -7.08 -4.38 5.44
CA LEU A 128 -6.42 -5.68 5.29
C LEU A 128 -7.21 -6.82 5.95
N GLN A 129 -7.85 -6.60 7.11
CA GLN A 129 -8.76 -7.57 7.71
C GLN A 129 -9.96 -7.87 6.82
N ALA A 130 -10.50 -6.85 6.14
CA ALA A 130 -11.58 -7.05 5.19
C ALA A 130 -11.18 -8.02 4.07
N LEU A 131 -9.97 -7.87 3.52
CA LEU A 131 -9.40 -8.79 2.53
C LEU A 131 -9.16 -10.19 3.11
N ALA A 132 -8.71 -10.28 4.36
CA ALA A 132 -8.48 -11.55 5.03
C ALA A 132 -9.79 -12.34 5.18
N HIS A 133 -10.84 -11.70 5.70
CA HIS A 133 -12.15 -12.32 5.85
C HIS A 133 -12.79 -12.68 4.51
N GLN A 134 -12.60 -11.85 3.49
CA GLN A 134 -13.06 -12.18 2.14
C GLN A 134 -12.37 -13.44 1.61
N ALA A 135 -11.06 -13.55 1.79
CA ALA A 135 -10.30 -14.73 1.38
C ALA A 135 -10.71 -15.99 2.18
N ALA A 136 -11.15 -15.81 3.43
CA ALA A 136 -11.70 -16.88 4.26
C ALA A 136 -13.17 -17.24 3.91
N GLY A 137 -13.81 -16.49 3.00
CA GLY A 137 -15.21 -16.69 2.61
C GLY A 137 -16.23 -16.10 3.59
N ASP A 138 -15.80 -15.33 4.59
CA ASP A 138 -16.69 -14.64 5.53
C ASP A 138 -17.01 -13.22 5.04
N THR A 139 -18.00 -13.13 4.15
CA THR A 139 -18.46 -11.85 3.58
C THR A 139 -18.97 -10.89 4.65
N SER A 140 -19.60 -11.38 5.72
CA SER A 140 -20.14 -10.51 6.77
C SER A 140 -19.02 -9.84 7.56
N ALA A 141 -18.02 -10.62 7.98
CA ALA A 141 -16.85 -10.09 8.67
C ALA A 141 -16.05 -9.16 7.74
N ALA A 142 -15.92 -9.51 6.46
CA ALA A 142 -15.25 -8.68 5.47
C ALA A 142 -15.89 -7.28 5.34
N LEU A 143 -17.22 -7.22 5.19
CA LEU A 143 -17.95 -5.95 5.08
C LEU A 143 -17.91 -5.16 6.40
N SER A 144 -17.96 -5.83 7.56
CA SER A 144 -17.83 -5.18 8.86
C SER A 144 -16.46 -4.51 9.02
N SER A 145 -15.38 -5.22 8.69
CA SER A 145 -14.02 -4.68 8.73
C SER A 145 -13.83 -3.57 7.69
N LEU A 146 -14.41 -3.70 6.50
CA LEU A 146 -14.36 -2.64 5.50
C LEU A 146 -15.11 -1.37 5.95
N ALA A 147 -16.27 -1.51 6.60
CA ALA A 147 -17.01 -0.37 7.14
C ALA A 147 -16.18 0.42 8.17
N ARG A 148 -15.44 -0.31 9.02
CA ARG A 148 -14.51 0.26 10.01
C ARG A 148 -13.37 1.06 9.36
N ALA A 149 -12.94 0.66 8.17
CA ALA A 149 -11.94 1.38 7.39
C ALA A 149 -12.54 2.60 6.67
N LEU A 150 -13.67 2.44 5.98
CA LEU A 150 -14.25 3.46 5.09
C LEU A 150 -14.77 4.69 5.84
N THR A 151 -15.35 4.50 7.02
CA THR A 151 -16.00 5.59 7.79
C THR A 151 -15.00 6.69 8.16
N PRO A 152 -13.89 6.41 8.88
CA PRO A 152 -12.86 7.42 9.14
C PRO A 152 -12.10 7.83 7.87
N ALA A 153 -11.93 6.93 6.89
CA ALA A 153 -11.24 7.27 5.65
C ALA A 153 -11.97 8.33 4.81
N ALA A 154 -13.31 8.32 4.80
CA ALA A 154 -14.12 9.31 4.10
C ALA A 154 -13.94 10.72 4.68
N ALA A 155 -13.75 10.83 6.01
CA ALA A 155 -13.53 12.12 6.67
C ALA A 155 -12.13 12.70 6.40
N GLU A 156 -11.12 11.83 6.27
CA GLU A 156 -9.71 12.25 6.13
C GLU A 156 -9.15 12.12 4.70
N GLY A 157 -9.89 11.52 3.75
CA GLY A 157 -9.51 11.42 2.35
C GLY A 157 -8.46 10.34 2.02
N TYR A 158 -8.45 9.21 2.73
CA TYR A 158 -7.48 8.13 2.49
C TYR A 158 -7.78 7.27 1.25
N VAL A 159 -7.41 7.74 0.06
CA VAL A 159 -7.62 6.97 -1.19
C VAL A 159 -6.58 5.86 -1.39
N HIS A 160 -5.30 6.20 -1.25
CA HIS A 160 -4.18 5.32 -1.62
C HIS A 160 -4.12 3.98 -0.87
N LEU A 161 -4.67 3.91 0.36
CA LEU A 161 -4.67 2.70 1.17
C LEU A 161 -5.58 1.62 0.59
N PHE A 162 -6.64 2.00 -0.12
CA PHE A 162 -7.54 1.06 -0.77
C PHE A 162 -7.07 0.73 -2.18
N VAL A 163 -6.69 1.74 -2.96
CA VAL A 163 -6.26 1.58 -4.37
C VAL A 163 -5.04 0.67 -4.50
N ALA A 164 -4.09 0.73 -3.56
CA ALA A 164 -2.89 -0.10 -3.58
C ALA A 164 -3.18 -1.61 -3.47
N GLU A 165 -4.34 -2.00 -2.94
CA GLU A 165 -4.72 -3.40 -2.76
C GLU A 165 -5.36 -4.01 -4.02
N GLY A 166 -5.70 -3.19 -5.03
CA GLY A 166 -6.10 -3.62 -6.36
C GLY A 166 -7.43 -4.38 -6.43
N THR A 167 -7.51 -5.37 -7.34
CA THR A 167 -8.75 -6.08 -7.70
C THR A 167 -9.51 -6.70 -6.52
N PRO A 168 -8.86 -7.35 -5.52
CA PRO A 168 -9.56 -7.85 -4.34
C PRO A 168 -10.31 -6.76 -3.58
N MET A 169 -9.69 -5.59 -3.38
CA MET A 169 -10.35 -4.46 -2.72
C MET A 169 -11.46 -3.86 -3.58
N ALA A 170 -11.28 -3.78 -4.90
CA ALA A 170 -12.34 -3.34 -5.81
C ALA A 170 -13.61 -4.21 -5.69
N ALA A 171 -13.45 -5.53 -5.53
CA ALA A 171 -14.57 -6.43 -5.33
C ALA A 171 -15.31 -6.15 -4.01
N LEU A 172 -14.58 -5.90 -2.91
CA LEU A 172 -15.18 -5.53 -1.63
C LEU A 172 -15.86 -4.16 -1.66
N LEU A 173 -15.27 -3.18 -2.34
CA LEU A 173 -15.87 -1.85 -2.49
C LEU A 173 -17.19 -1.91 -3.26
N ARG A 174 -17.30 -2.74 -4.31
CA ARG A 174 -18.57 -2.98 -5.01
C ARG A 174 -19.61 -3.60 -4.07
N ALA A 175 -19.22 -4.62 -3.30
CA ALA A 175 -20.11 -5.24 -2.31
C ALA A 175 -20.53 -4.25 -1.21
N ALA A 176 -19.66 -3.32 -0.81
CA ALA A 176 -19.97 -2.26 0.14
C ALA A 176 -20.98 -1.26 -0.42
N VAL A 177 -20.87 -0.88 -1.70
CA VAL A 177 -21.87 -0.05 -2.39
C VAL A 177 -23.24 -0.74 -2.38
N ASP A 178 -23.29 -2.02 -2.76
CA ASP A 178 -24.54 -2.80 -2.76
C ASP A 178 -25.15 -2.89 -1.35
N ALA A 179 -24.30 -3.03 -0.32
CA ALA A 179 -24.69 -3.08 1.09
C ALA A 179 -24.95 -1.71 1.75
N GLN A 180 -24.83 -0.60 1.00
CA GLN A 180 -25.01 0.77 1.50
C GLN A 180 -24.02 1.18 2.61
N ILE A 181 -22.80 0.64 2.56
CA ILE A 181 -21.71 0.97 3.48
C ILE A 181 -20.86 2.08 2.86
N ALA A 182 -20.98 3.30 3.39
CA ALA A 182 -20.30 4.49 2.87
C ALA A 182 -20.33 4.58 1.32
N PRO A 183 -21.51 4.43 0.68
CA PRO A 183 -21.63 4.13 -0.74
C PRO A 183 -20.99 5.19 -1.64
N ASP A 184 -21.14 6.47 -1.31
CA ASP A 184 -20.55 7.57 -2.08
C ASP A 184 -19.01 7.51 -2.08
N TYR A 185 -18.43 7.23 -0.92
CA TYR A 185 -16.98 7.14 -0.79
C TYR A 185 -16.44 5.85 -1.42
N ALA A 186 -17.12 4.72 -1.24
CA ALA A 186 -16.76 3.46 -1.88
C ALA A 186 -16.82 3.57 -3.42
N ALA A 187 -17.86 4.21 -3.96
CA ALA A 187 -17.97 4.50 -5.39
C ALA A 187 -16.86 5.44 -5.87
N HIS A 188 -16.51 6.47 -5.09
CA HIS A 188 -15.39 7.35 -5.42
C HIS A 188 -14.04 6.61 -5.43
N LEU A 189 -13.80 5.68 -4.52
CA LEU A 189 -12.59 4.86 -4.54
C LEU A 189 -12.50 3.97 -5.78
N LEU A 190 -13.63 3.43 -6.24
CA LEU A 190 -13.70 2.59 -7.44
C LEU A 190 -13.29 3.33 -8.71
N THR A 191 -13.56 4.64 -8.83
CA THR A 191 -13.16 5.41 -10.03
C THR A 191 -11.65 5.39 -10.25
N PHE A 192 -10.86 5.49 -9.18
CA PHE A 192 -9.39 5.42 -9.26
C PHE A 192 -8.88 4.01 -9.61
N MET A 193 -9.64 2.97 -9.27
CA MET A 193 -9.26 1.59 -9.56
C MET A 193 -9.60 1.19 -11.01
N ASP A 194 -10.67 1.76 -11.56
CA ASP A 194 -11.07 1.55 -12.95
C ASP A 194 -10.21 2.40 -13.92
N GLU A 195 -9.80 3.61 -13.52
CA GLU A 195 -8.85 4.46 -14.27
C GLU A 195 -7.41 3.92 -14.30
N ALA A 196 -7.05 3.02 -13.38
CA ALA A 196 -5.75 2.35 -13.35
C ALA A 196 -5.62 1.19 -14.37
N ALA A 197 -6.65 0.96 -15.20
CA ALA A 197 -6.50 0.21 -16.45
C ALA A 197 -5.47 0.92 -17.37
N PRO A 198 -4.65 0.20 -18.16
CA PRO A 198 -3.51 0.80 -18.84
C PRO A 198 -3.97 1.96 -19.72
N VAL A 199 -3.59 3.17 -19.30
CA VAL A 199 -3.74 4.36 -20.11
C VAL A 199 -2.94 4.10 -21.39
N PRO A 200 -3.54 4.16 -22.60
CA PRO A 200 -2.76 4.07 -23.83
C PRO A 200 -1.67 5.13 -23.77
N PRO A 201 -0.44 4.83 -24.24
CA PRO A 201 0.69 5.74 -24.10
C PRO A 201 0.26 7.11 -24.59
N VAL A 202 0.32 8.10 -23.70
CA VAL A 202 0.16 9.50 -24.08
C VAL A 202 1.31 9.77 -25.04
N THR A 203 1.02 9.75 -26.34
CA THR A 203 1.93 10.21 -27.36
C THR A 203 2.34 11.62 -26.96
N ALA A 204 3.62 11.78 -26.62
CA ALA A 204 4.20 13.09 -26.36
C ALA A 204 3.79 14.04 -27.49
N PRO A 205 3.32 15.26 -27.19
CA PRO A 205 3.05 16.23 -28.23
C PRO A 205 4.34 16.42 -29.03
N ALA A 206 4.20 16.31 -30.35
CA ALA A 206 5.28 16.49 -31.31
C ALA A 206 6.09 17.73 -30.94
N ALA A 207 7.41 17.54 -30.82
CA ALA A 207 8.36 18.61 -30.62
C ALA A 207 8.06 19.70 -31.66
N GLN A 208 7.56 20.84 -31.19
CA GLN A 208 7.50 22.04 -32.01
C GLN A 208 8.91 22.58 -32.08
N ASP A 209 9.41 22.63 -33.31
CA ASP A 209 10.64 23.28 -33.74
C ASP A 209 10.78 24.66 -33.10
N LEU A 210 11.70 24.78 -32.15
CA LEU A 210 12.33 26.05 -31.79
C LEU A 210 13.83 25.86 -31.91
N VAL A 211 14.27 26.00 -33.16
CA VAL A 211 15.65 26.30 -33.51
C VAL A 211 15.94 27.71 -33.05
N GLU A 212 16.90 27.87 -32.13
CA GLU A 212 17.79 29.04 -32.15
C GLU A 212 19.18 28.62 -31.66
N PRO A 213 20.24 28.79 -32.48
CA PRO A 213 21.60 28.42 -32.10
C PRO A 213 22.18 29.45 -31.13
N LEU A 214 22.80 28.95 -30.06
CA LEU A 214 23.68 29.73 -29.18
C LEU A 214 24.78 30.38 -30.03
N SER A 215 24.80 31.70 -30.07
CA SER A 215 25.89 32.44 -30.72
C SER A 215 27.01 32.68 -29.72
N ASP A 216 28.19 32.17 -30.06
CA ASP A 216 29.45 32.39 -29.33
C ASP A 216 29.88 33.85 -29.45
N ARG A 217 29.55 34.66 -28.44
CA ARG A 217 30.22 35.92 -28.07
C ARG A 217 30.02 36.04 -26.55
N GLU A 218 31.05 36.11 -25.71
CA GLU A 218 32.26 36.91 -25.82
C GLU A 218 33.44 36.20 -25.15
N LEU A 219 34.59 36.34 -25.82
CA LEU A 219 35.94 36.33 -25.23
C LEU A 219 36.11 37.53 -24.30
#